data_AF-A0AAN8G1S4-F1
#
_entry.id   AF-A0AAN8G1S4-F1
#
_cell.length_a   1.000
_cell.length_b   1.000
_cell.length_c   1.000
_cell.angle_alpha   90.00
_cell.angle_beta   90.00
_cell.angle_gamma   90.00
#
_symmetry.space_group_name_H-M   'P 1'
#
loop_
_entity.id
_entity.type
_entity.pdbx_description
1 polymer ?
#
loop_
_entity_poly.entity_id
_entity_poly.type
_entity_poly.pdbx_seq_one_letter_code
_entity_poly.pdbx_strand_id
1 'polypeptide(L)'
;MSAAQLMKRVLMVPPKHFTVEYNINPWMGGVVDKVKAFEQWNALKSAIEKEGVEVLTMDQTPGLPDQVFVCNSGLVYNNKVYLSKFRHKERTGEQEHYLRWFKSHGIQTFGEDYPEYFEGGGDAVFSDPNTLWAGYGQRSAIEVYDKIKALGQFDIVICDLIHPNFYHLDTCFAPVDKTTALWYPPAFSEKTKKEVC
;
A
#
# COMPACT_ATOMS: atom_id res chain seq x y z
N MET A 1 -22.10 -1.74 0.08
CA MET A 1 -21.09 -2.65 0.65
C MET A 1 -19.80 -1.88 0.75
N SER A 2 -19.18 -1.87 1.93
CA SER A 2 -17.94 -1.15 2.17
C SER A 2 -16.71 -1.97 1.76
N ALA A 3 -15.56 -1.34 1.57
CA ALA A 3 -14.29 -2.03 1.37
C ALA A 3 -14.00 -3.04 2.50
N ALA A 4 -14.30 -2.65 3.75
CA ALA A 4 -14.11 -3.51 4.93
C ALA A 4 -15.02 -4.76 4.94
N GLN A 5 -16.25 -4.68 4.42
CA GLN A 5 -17.16 -5.82 4.35
C GLN A 5 -16.74 -6.89 3.33
N LEU A 6 -15.79 -6.56 2.45
CA LEU A 6 -15.34 -7.41 1.34
C LEU A 6 -13.96 -8.03 1.55
N MET A 7 -13.18 -7.56 2.55
CA MET A 7 -11.86 -8.14 2.82
C MET A 7 -12.00 -9.56 3.39
N LYS A 8 -11.67 -10.56 2.58
CA LYS A 8 -11.64 -11.97 3.01
C LYS A 8 -10.23 -12.49 3.25
N ARG A 9 -9.25 -11.87 2.62
CA ARG A 9 -7.83 -12.24 2.67
C ARG A 9 -6.97 -11.01 2.74
N VAL A 10 -5.93 -11.04 3.57
CA VAL A 10 -4.86 -10.04 3.58
C VAL A 10 -3.50 -10.73 3.53
N LEU A 11 -2.52 -10.06 2.94
CA LEU A 11 -1.13 -10.50 2.98
C LEU A 11 -0.40 -9.74 4.10
N MET A 12 0.44 -10.43 4.86
CA MET A 12 1.36 -9.85 5.83
C MET A 12 2.76 -10.46 5.69
N VAL A 13 3.80 -9.68 6.00
CA VAL A 13 5.19 -10.15 6.07
C VAL A 13 5.68 -10.03 7.52
N PRO A 14 6.14 -11.11 8.16
CA PRO A 14 6.59 -11.07 9.55
C PRO A 14 7.93 -10.34 9.69
N PRO A 15 8.18 -9.60 10.79
CA PRO A 15 9.34 -8.72 10.95
C PRO A 15 10.65 -9.46 11.33
N LYS A 16 10.96 -10.58 10.65
CA LYS A 16 12.17 -11.42 10.89
C LYS A 16 13.49 -10.64 10.73
N HIS A 17 13.50 -9.69 9.81
CA HIS A 17 14.64 -8.85 9.42
C HIS A 17 14.31 -7.35 9.49
N PHE A 18 13.22 -6.97 10.17
CA PHE A 18 12.84 -5.57 10.30
C PHE A 18 13.84 -4.79 11.15
N THR A 19 14.22 -3.62 10.66
CA THR A 19 15.12 -2.66 11.28
C THR A 19 14.99 -1.32 10.55
N VAL A 20 15.56 -0.24 11.08
CA VAL A 20 15.69 1.05 10.40
C VAL A 20 17.15 1.24 10.01
N GLU A 21 17.49 0.93 8.76
CA GLU A 21 18.87 0.99 8.24
C GLU A 21 19.19 2.27 7.46
N TYR A 22 18.17 3.02 7.06
CA TYR A 22 18.27 4.21 6.23
C TYR A 22 17.12 5.18 6.55
N ASN A 23 17.16 6.38 5.96
CA ASN A 23 16.13 7.40 6.14
C ASN A 23 15.61 7.87 4.78
N ILE A 24 14.42 7.40 4.40
CA ILE A 24 13.71 7.75 3.16
C ILE A 24 12.34 8.40 3.43
N ASN A 25 12.03 8.71 4.68
CA ASN A 25 10.86 9.50 5.08
C ASN A 25 11.10 10.15 6.46
N PRO A 26 10.35 11.20 6.83
CA PRO A 26 10.61 11.97 8.06
C PRO A 26 10.54 11.19 9.37
N TRP A 27 9.90 10.01 9.38
CA TRP A 27 9.68 9.20 10.58
C TRP A 27 10.79 8.19 10.84
N MET A 28 11.65 7.92 9.84
CA MET A 28 12.72 6.96 9.98
C MET A 28 13.81 7.48 10.93
N GLY A 29 14.06 6.70 11.98
CA GLY A 29 15.14 6.91 12.94
C GLY A 29 14.99 5.99 14.15
N GLY A 30 16.06 5.89 14.94
CA GLY A 30 16.07 5.08 16.17
C GLY A 30 16.45 3.61 15.98
N VAL A 31 16.27 2.83 17.03
CA VAL A 31 16.63 1.41 17.09
C VAL A 31 15.36 0.58 17.25
N VAL A 32 15.21 -0.45 16.42
CA VAL A 32 14.07 -1.37 16.48
C VAL A 32 14.28 -2.40 17.58
N ASP A 33 13.35 -2.46 18.52
CA ASP A 33 13.19 -3.61 19.42
C ASP A 33 12.51 -4.75 18.65
N LYS A 34 13.30 -5.76 18.26
CA LYS A 34 12.83 -6.88 17.45
C LYS A 34 11.79 -7.74 18.17
N VAL A 35 11.91 -7.90 19.49
CA VAL A 35 10.96 -8.69 20.27
C VAL A 35 9.61 -7.98 20.27
N LYS A 36 9.62 -6.68 20.61
CA LYS A 36 8.41 -5.86 20.62
C LYS A 36 7.78 -5.74 19.22
N ALA A 37 8.59 -5.62 18.16
CA ALA A 37 8.08 -5.59 16.78
C ALA A 37 7.33 -6.88 16.43
N PHE A 38 7.86 -8.04 16.82
CA PHE A 38 7.17 -9.32 16.64
C PHE A 38 5.88 -9.43 17.46
N GLU A 39 5.89 -8.99 18.71
CA GLU A 39 4.70 -8.97 19.57
C GLU A 39 3.59 -8.10 18.95
N GLN A 40 3.93 -6.89 18.51
CA GLN A 40 3.00 -5.96 17.87
C GLN A 40 2.46 -6.52 16.55
N TRP A 41 3.32 -7.13 15.72
CA TRP A 41 2.91 -7.77 14.48
C TRP A 41 1.95 -8.94 14.73
N ASN A 42 2.24 -9.80 15.70
CA ASN A 42 1.37 -10.93 16.06
C ASN A 42 0.03 -10.44 16.63
N ALA A 43 0.03 -9.35 17.40
CA ALA A 43 -1.18 -8.74 17.91
C ALA A 43 -2.07 -8.20 16.76
N LEU A 44 -1.47 -7.53 15.76
CA LEU A 44 -2.19 -7.08 14.56
C LEU A 44 -2.75 -8.26 13.75
N LYS A 45 -1.91 -9.26 13.45
CA LYS A 45 -2.34 -10.47 12.75
C LYS A 45 -3.52 -11.14 13.46
N SER A 46 -3.43 -11.30 14.78
CA SER A 46 -4.49 -11.89 15.60
C SER A 46 -5.77 -11.05 15.62
N ALA A 47 -5.67 -9.72 15.61
CA ALA A 47 -6.82 -8.83 15.53
C ALA A 47 -7.55 -8.99 14.18
N ILE A 48 -6.81 -9.08 13.07
CA ILE A 48 -7.38 -9.30 11.75
C ILE A 48 -8.06 -10.68 11.65
N GLU A 49 -7.40 -11.74 12.13
CA GLU A 49 -7.97 -13.11 12.10
C GLU A 49 -9.25 -13.24 12.93
N LYS A 50 -9.38 -12.49 14.02
CA LYS A 50 -10.60 -12.48 14.86
C LYS A 50 -11.83 -11.92 14.14
N GLU A 51 -11.63 -11.07 13.15
CA GLU A 51 -12.70 -10.54 12.29
C GLU A 51 -13.09 -11.52 11.16
N GLY A 52 -12.54 -12.74 11.16
CA GLY A 52 -12.83 -13.77 10.16
C GLY A 52 -12.12 -13.57 8.82
N VAL A 53 -11.07 -12.74 8.80
CA VAL A 53 -10.22 -12.49 7.62
C VAL A 53 -9.05 -13.47 7.65
N GLU A 54 -8.81 -14.18 6.54
CA GLU A 54 -7.65 -15.05 6.41
C GLU A 54 -6.38 -14.21 6.22
N VAL A 55 -5.38 -14.44 7.06
CA VAL A 55 -4.06 -13.81 6.93
C VAL A 55 -3.11 -14.76 6.23
N LEU A 56 -2.79 -14.43 4.98
CA LEU A 56 -1.70 -15.05 4.23
C LEU A 56 -0.37 -14.45 4.66
N THR A 57 0.69 -15.25 4.65
CA THR A 57 2.03 -14.78 4.98
C THR A 57 3.03 -15.03 3.86
N MET A 58 3.99 -14.12 3.78
CA MET A 58 5.18 -14.24 2.93
C MET A 58 6.40 -14.09 3.83
N ASP A 59 7.40 -14.95 3.67
CA ASP A 59 8.64 -14.84 4.44
C ASP A 59 9.40 -13.56 4.08
N GLN A 60 9.87 -12.85 5.10
CA GLN A 60 10.70 -11.67 4.90
C GLN A 60 12.06 -12.07 4.32
N THR A 61 12.50 -11.30 3.34
CA THR A 61 13.79 -11.45 2.67
C THR A 61 14.88 -10.73 3.46
N PRO A 62 16.02 -11.39 3.76
CA PRO A 62 17.16 -10.72 4.38
C PRO A 62 17.65 -9.52 3.55
N GLY A 63 17.95 -8.41 4.21
CA GLY A 63 18.41 -7.18 3.56
C GLY A 63 17.29 -6.28 2.99
N LEU A 64 16.02 -6.67 3.15
CA LEU A 64 14.86 -5.86 2.79
C LEU A 64 14.00 -5.57 4.04
N PRO A 65 14.43 -4.62 4.90
CA PRO A 65 13.77 -4.38 6.18
C PRO A 65 12.33 -3.88 6.00
N ASP A 66 12.08 -3.02 5.01
CA ASP A 66 10.75 -2.43 4.76
C ASP A 66 9.74 -3.37 4.08
N GLN A 67 10.14 -4.61 3.73
CA GLN A 67 9.24 -5.58 3.11
C GLN A 67 8.03 -5.94 4.01
N VAL A 68 8.11 -5.63 5.31
CA VAL A 68 6.99 -5.72 6.27
C VAL A 68 5.82 -4.81 5.90
N PHE A 69 6.07 -3.69 5.20
CA PHE A 69 5.07 -2.76 4.69
C PHE A 69 4.51 -3.23 3.34
N VAL A 70 3.86 -4.39 3.39
CA VAL A 70 3.38 -5.11 2.20
C VAL A 70 2.22 -4.42 1.47
N CYS A 71 1.59 -3.40 2.08
CA CYS A 71 0.64 -2.53 1.37
C CYS A 71 1.30 -1.90 0.13
N ASN A 72 2.61 -1.65 0.15
CA ASN A 72 3.33 -1.11 -0.99
C ASN A 72 3.79 -2.16 -2.00
N SER A 73 3.38 -3.42 -1.90
CA SER A 73 3.76 -4.46 -2.88
C SER A 73 3.10 -4.28 -4.25
N GLY A 74 1.94 -3.65 -4.28
CA GLY A 74 1.16 -3.35 -5.48
C GLY A 74 -0.27 -2.97 -5.13
N LEU A 75 -1.08 -2.73 -6.16
CA LEU A 75 -2.53 -2.51 -6.02
C LEU A 75 -3.27 -3.73 -6.53
N VAL A 76 -4.05 -4.36 -5.65
CA VAL A 76 -4.85 -5.54 -5.95
C VAL A 76 -6.26 -5.12 -6.34
N TYR A 77 -6.77 -5.72 -7.43
CA TYR A 77 -8.16 -5.57 -7.85
C TYR A 77 -8.66 -6.92 -8.38
N ASN A 78 -9.65 -7.51 -7.70
CA ASN A 78 -10.08 -8.89 -7.94
C ASN A 78 -8.90 -9.89 -7.84
N ASN A 79 -8.66 -10.70 -8.87
CA ASN A 79 -7.53 -11.65 -8.92
C ASN A 79 -6.33 -11.10 -9.71
N LYS A 80 -6.18 -9.78 -9.76
CA LYS A 80 -5.10 -9.08 -10.48
C LYS A 80 -4.34 -8.16 -9.54
N VAL A 81 -3.07 -7.95 -9.82
CA VAL A 81 -2.23 -6.98 -9.12
C VAL A 81 -1.43 -6.15 -10.11
N TYR A 82 -1.36 -4.84 -9.87
CA TYR A 82 -0.41 -3.95 -10.54
C TYR A 82 0.75 -3.74 -9.57
N LEU A 83 1.92 -4.27 -9.91
CA LEU A 83 3.08 -4.26 -9.04
C LEU A 83 3.59 -2.84 -8.82
N SER A 84 4.14 -2.62 -7.63
CA SER A 84 4.81 -1.36 -7.32
C SER A 84 6.18 -1.28 -7.97
N LYS A 85 6.60 -0.06 -8.30
CA LYS A 85 7.95 0.32 -8.67
C LYS A 85 8.39 1.44 -7.74
N PHE A 86 9.20 1.08 -6.76
CA PHE A 86 9.61 1.96 -5.67
C PHE A 86 10.47 3.12 -6.15
N ARG A 87 10.25 4.31 -5.56
CA ARG A 87 11.05 5.51 -5.86
C ARG A 87 12.46 5.42 -5.29
N HIS A 88 12.58 4.84 -4.11
CA HIS A 88 13.83 4.73 -3.37
C HIS A 88 14.52 3.39 -3.65
N LYS A 89 15.80 3.45 -4.01
CA LYS A 89 16.63 2.27 -4.35
C LYS A 89 16.70 1.24 -3.23
N GLU A 90 16.52 1.67 -1.99
CA GLU A 90 16.53 0.84 -0.80
C GLU A 90 15.40 -0.20 -0.83
N ARG A 91 14.27 0.11 -1.50
CA ARG A 91 13.11 -0.77 -1.61
C ARG A 91 12.95 -1.44 -2.97
N THR A 92 13.75 -1.08 -3.98
CA THR A 92 13.59 -1.64 -5.35
C THR A 92 13.80 -3.14 -5.40
N GLY A 93 14.59 -3.70 -4.48
CA GLY A 93 14.79 -5.15 -4.37
C GLY A 93 13.53 -5.94 -3.97
N GLU A 94 12.50 -5.29 -3.43
CA GLU A 94 11.29 -5.96 -2.96
C GLU A 94 10.38 -6.45 -4.09
N GLN A 95 10.36 -5.76 -5.23
CA GLN A 95 9.42 -6.01 -6.33
C GLN A 95 9.48 -7.45 -6.84
N GLU A 96 10.68 -7.99 -7.08
CA GLU A 96 10.87 -9.35 -7.58
C GLU A 96 10.34 -10.41 -6.60
N HIS A 97 10.43 -10.14 -5.30
CA HIS A 97 9.93 -11.07 -4.28
C HIS A 97 8.39 -11.05 -4.23
N TYR A 98 7.78 -9.87 -4.33
CA TYR A 98 6.33 -9.76 -4.45
C TYR A 98 5.80 -10.36 -5.75
N LEU A 99 6.47 -10.12 -6.88
CA LEU A 99 6.15 -10.72 -8.17
C LEU A 99 6.06 -12.25 -8.09
N ARG A 100 7.10 -12.89 -7.54
CA ARG A 100 7.15 -14.35 -7.36
C ARG A 100 6.04 -14.84 -6.43
N TRP A 101 5.76 -14.13 -5.33
CA TRP A 101 4.70 -14.50 -4.41
C TRP A 101 3.32 -14.40 -5.07
N PHE A 102 3.01 -13.31 -5.78
CA PHE A 102 1.72 -13.17 -6.46
C PHE A 102 1.54 -14.24 -7.54
N LYS A 103 2.57 -14.51 -8.35
CA LYS A 103 2.54 -15.57 -9.37
C LYS A 103 2.33 -16.96 -8.75
N SER A 104 2.98 -17.28 -7.63
CA SER A 104 2.81 -18.59 -6.96
C SER A 104 1.42 -18.79 -6.35
N HIS A 105 0.69 -17.71 -6.08
CA HIS A 105 -0.69 -17.73 -5.58
C HIS A 105 -1.74 -17.59 -6.69
N GLY A 106 -1.33 -17.67 -7.97
CA GLY A 106 -2.24 -17.61 -9.11
C GLY A 106 -2.88 -16.24 -9.33
N ILE A 107 -2.27 -15.17 -8.80
CA ILE A 107 -2.72 -13.78 -9.00
C ILE A 107 -2.08 -13.27 -10.30
N GLN A 108 -2.90 -12.72 -11.19
CA GLN A 108 -2.43 -12.18 -12.46
C GLN A 108 -1.65 -10.87 -12.24
N THR A 109 -0.44 -10.79 -12.78
CA THR A 109 0.49 -9.66 -12.54
C THR A 109 0.53 -8.69 -13.72
N PHE A 110 0.64 -7.40 -13.41
CA PHE A 110 0.85 -6.27 -14.32
C PHE A 110 1.95 -5.37 -13.74
N GLY A 111 2.52 -4.48 -14.56
CA GLY A 111 3.53 -3.52 -14.08
C GLY A 111 4.89 -4.17 -13.77
N GLU A 112 5.30 -5.19 -14.51
CA GLU A 112 6.64 -5.79 -14.34
C GLU A 112 7.76 -4.86 -14.87
N ASP A 113 7.46 -4.08 -15.91
CA ASP A 113 8.37 -3.08 -16.47
C ASP A 113 7.60 -1.86 -16.97
N TYR A 114 7.78 -0.72 -16.31
CA TYR A 114 7.24 0.59 -16.69
C TYR A 114 8.12 1.69 -16.10
N PRO A 115 8.24 2.87 -16.73
CA PRO A 115 9.24 3.85 -16.31
C PRO A 115 8.87 4.58 -15.02
N GLU A 116 7.58 4.82 -14.75
CA GLU A 116 7.07 5.64 -13.65
C GLU A 116 7.19 4.99 -12.27
N TYR A 117 7.22 5.79 -11.20
CA TYR A 117 7.15 5.28 -9.83
C TYR A 117 5.72 5.08 -9.37
N PHE A 118 5.48 4.01 -8.62
CA PHE A 118 4.19 3.72 -7.98
C PHE A 118 4.39 2.81 -6.79
N GLU A 119 3.79 3.17 -5.65
CA GLU A 119 3.99 2.44 -4.38
C GLU A 119 2.70 1.79 -3.87
N GLY A 120 1.87 1.32 -4.81
CA GLY A 120 0.84 0.32 -4.57
C GLY A 120 -0.29 0.80 -3.65
N GLY A 121 -0.75 -0.10 -2.79
CA GLY A 121 -1.80 0.13 -1.81
C GLY A 121 -1.53 1.25 -0.80
N GLY A 122 -0.27 1.69 -0.65
CA GLY A 122 0.04 2.87 0.16
C GLY A 122 -0.38 4.18 -0.49
N ASP A 123 -0.36 4.25 -1.82
CA ASP A 123 -0.75 5.44 -2.60
C ASP A 123 -2.07 5.27 -3.37
N ALA A 124 -2.69 4.09 -3.31
CA ALA A 124 -3.93 3.85 -4.04
C ALA A 124 -4.85 2.91 -3.25
N VAL A 125 -6.06 3.35 -2.95
CA VAL A 125 -7.01 2.59 -2.12
C VAL A 125 -8.43 2.65 -2.68
N PHE A 126 -9.10 1.52 -2.73
CA PHE A 126 -10.50 1.43 -3.15
C PHE A 126 -11.43 1.71 -1.97
N SER A 127 -12.38 2.64 -2.11
CA SER A 127 -13.49 2.81 -1.14
C SER A 127 -14.63 1.81 -1.39
N ASP A 128 -14.80 1.44 -2.65
CA ASP A 128 -15.72 0.43 -3.13
C ASP A 128 -15.17 -0.17 -4.46
N PRO A 129 -15.77 -1.24 -5.01
CA PRO A 129 -15.27 -1.89 -6.22
C PRO A 129 -15.18 -1.01 -7.48
N ASN A 130 -15.77 0.19 -7.48
CA ASN A 130 -15.83 1.08 -8.63
C ASN A 130 -15.07 2.39 -8.43
N THR A 131 -14.54 2.68 -7.24
CA THR A 131 -13.91 3.97 -6.94
C THR A 131 -12.53 3.76 -6.32
N LEU A 132 -11.48 4.14 -7.07
CA LEU A 132 -10.09 4.16 -6.64
C LEU A 132 -9.68 5.58 -6.25
N TRP A 133 -9.19 5.75 -5.03
CA TRP A 133 -8.53 6.98 -4.58
C TRP A 133 -7.03 6.85 -4.81
N ALA A 134 -6.42 7.83 -5.47
CA ALA A 134 -5.10 7.71 -6.09
C ALA A 134 -4.19 8.90 -5.74
N GLY A 135 -3.31 8.70 -4.76
CA GLY A 135 -2.36 9.67 -4.23
C GLY A 135 -1.10 9.85 -5.07
N TYR A 136 -0.70 11.08 -5.38
CA TYR A 136 0.54 11.36 -6.12
C TYR A 136 1.34 12.52 -5.50
N GLY A 137 2.59 12.64 -5.95
CA GLY A 137 3.46 13.80 -5.66
C GLY A 137 4.79 13.37 -5.05
N GLN A 138 4.74 12.80 -3.84
CA GLN A 138 5.96 12.45 -3.08
C GLN A 138 6.54 11.09 -3.46
N ARG A 139 5.67 10.08 -3.65
CA ARG A 139 6.08 8.69 -3.96
C ARG A 139 5.63 8.28 -5.35
N SER A 140 4.33 8.10 -5.57
CA SER A 140 3.79 7.75 -6.88
C SER A 140 3.75 8.93 -7.86
N ALA A 141 3.96 8.64 -9.14
CA ALA A 141 3.82 9.57 -10.25
C ALA A 141 2.38 9.54 -10.78
N ILE A 142 1.83 10.69 -11.20
CA ILE A 142 0.42 10.77 -11.63
C ILE A 142 0.16 9.95 -12.90
N GLU A 143 1.16 9.83 -13.77
CA GLU A 143 1.08 9.17 -15.07
C GLU A 143 0.86 7.64 -14.95
N VAL A 144 1.18 7.05 -13.79
CA VAL A 144 0.97 5.60 -13.57
C VAL A 144 -0.50 5.22 -13.54
N TYR A 145 -1.39 6.15 -13.18
CA TYR A 145 -2.82 5.87 -13.05
C TYR A 145 -3.50 5.59 -14.40
N ASP A 146 -2.92 6.04 -15.51
CA ASP A 146 -3.37 5.62 -16.84
C ASP A 146 -3.05 4.15 -17.14
N LYS A 147 -1.95 3.62 -16.58
CA LYS A 147 -1.57 2.21 -16.71
C LYS A 147 -2.37 1.30 -15.79
N ILE A 148 -2.71 1.78 -14.59
CA ILE A 148 -3.49 1.05 -13.58
C ILE A 148 -4.89 0.66 -14.09
N LYS A 149 -5.42 1.38 -15.08
CA LYS A 149 -6.66 1.00 -15.81
C LYS A 149 -6.62 -0.41 -16.42
N ALA A 150 -5.43 -0.99 -16.62
CA ALA A 150 -5.29 -2.40 -17.03
C ALA A 150 -5.89 -3.41 -16.02
N LEU A 151 -6.04 -3.02 -14.75
CA LEU A 151 -6.64 -3.88 -13.72
C LEU A 151 -8.13 -4.12 -13.97
N GLY A 152 -8.88 -3.14 -14.44
CA GLY A 152 -10.32 -3.26 -14.60
C GLY A 152 -11.02 -1.94 -14.90
N GLN A 153 -12.32 -1.92 -14.64
CA GLN A 153 -13.18 -0.76 -14.86
C GLN A 153 -13.58 -0.19 -13.51
N PHE A 154 -13.12 1.02 -13.23
CA PHE A 154 -13.41 1.81 -12.04
C PHE A 154 -13.05 3.27 -12.32
N ASP A 155 -13.67 4.17 -11.58
CA ASP A 155 -13.34 5.58 -11.57
C ASP A 155 -12.10 5.83 -10.70
N ILE A 156 -11.28 6.79 -11.10
CA ILE A 156 -10.06 7.17 -10.38
C ILE A 156 -10.22 8.62 -9.91
N VAL A 157 -10.19 8.81 -8.59
CA VAL A 157 -10.15 10.12 -7.94
C VAL A 157 -8.71 10.44 -7.57
N ILE A 158 -8.15 11.46 -8.21
CA ILE A 158 -6.76 11.85 -8.05
C ILE A 158 -6.60 12.73 -6.79
N CYS A 159 -5.64 12.36 -5.93
CA CYS A 159 -5.35 13.01 -4.66
C CYS A 159 -3.92 13.59 -4.66
N ASP A 160 -3.80 14.91 -4.73
CA ASP A 160 -2.53 15.64 -4.67
C ASP A 160 -2.06 15.81 -3.22
N LEU A 161 -0.98 15.10 -2.85
CA LEU A 161 -0.40 15.08 -1.51
C LEU A 161 0.69 16.16 -1.36
N ILE A 162 0.45 17.12 -0.47
CA ILE A 162 1.30 18.31 -0.32
C ILE A 162 2.08 18.35 1.00
N HIS A 163 1.74 17.50 1.96
CA HIS A 163 2.33 17.57 3.30
C HIS A 163 3.50 16.59 3.47
N PRO A 164 4.70 17.05 3.87
CA PRO A 164 5.92 16.23 3.85
C PRO A 164 5.88 15.00 4.77
N ASN A 165 5.11 15.07 5.86
CA ASN A 165 4.97 13.96 6.80
C ASN A 165 3.98 12.88 6.34
N PHE A 166 3.13 13.18 5.35
CA PHE A 166 2.10 12.29 4.81
C PHE A 166 2.43 11.98 3.35
N TYR A 167 3.47 11.17 3.17
CA TYR A 167 4.11 10.90 1.88
C TYR A 167 3.45 9.76 1.09
N HIS A 168 2.60 8.99 1.75
CA HIS A 168 1.69 7.99 1.17
C HIS A 168 0.24 8.37 1.49
N LEU A 169 -0.68 8.06 0.59
CA LEU A 169 -2.10 8.33 0.77
C LEU A 169 -2.66 7.68 2.05
N ASP A 170 -2.31 6.42 2.32
CA ASP A 170 -2.82 5.63 3.46
C ASP A 170 -2.46 6.23 4.83
N THR A 171 -1.44 7.10 4.89
CA THR A 171 -1.05 7.79 6.13
C THR A 171 -1.99 8.92 6.51
N CYS A 172 -2.82 9.41 5.59
CA CYS A 172 -3.69 10.56 5.77
C CYS A 172 -5.11 10.41 5.21
N PHE A 173 -5.42 9.27 4.59
CA PHE A 173 -6.74 8.95 4.05
C PHE A 173 -7.02 7.46 4.14
N ALA A 174 -8.12 7.11 4.79
CA ALA A 174 -8.59 5.75 4.98
C ALA A 174 -10.11 5.69 4.71
N PRO A 175 -10.54 5.23 3.52
CA PRO A 175 -11.94 5.06 3.24
C PRO A 175 -12.54 3.95 4.12
N VAL A 176 -13.67 4.23 4.74
CA VAL A 176 -14.44 3.27 5.53
C VAL A 176 -15.46 2.57 4.63
N ASP A 177 -16.17 3.34 3.80
CA ASP A 177 -17.14 2.86 2.81
C ASP A 177 -17.25 3.85 1.63
N LYS A 178 -18.25 3.66 0.76
CA LYS A 178 -18.51 4.50 -0.42
C LYS A 178 -18.70 5.99 -0.10
N THR A 179 -19.14 6.31 1.11
CA THR A 179 -19.59 7.65 1.54
C THR A 179 -18.82 8.20 2.74
N THR A 180 -17.98 7.38 3.37
CA THR A 180 -17.32 7.70 4.63
C THR A 180 -15.82 7.43 4.53
N ALA A 181 -15.00 8.38 4.93
CA ALA A 181 -13.56 8.23 5.07
C ALA A 181 -13.04 8.94 6.31
N LEU A 182 -12.01 8.37 6.95
CA LEU A 182 -11.15 9.09 7.88
C LEU A 182 -10.06 9.75 7.07
N TRP A 183 -9.89 11.06 7.20
CA TRP A 183 -8.86 11.76 6.45
C TRP A 183 -8.34 13.00 7.19
N TYR A 184 -7.14 13.43 6.82
CA TYR A 184 -6.49 14.63 7.35
C TYR A 184 -6.41 15.69 6.24
N PRO A 185 -7.40 16.62 6.16
CA PRO A 185 -7.48 17.59 5.06
C PRO A 185 -6.20 18.38 4.79
N PRO A 186 -5.41 18.83 5.80
CA PRO A 186 -4.17 19.58 5.55
C PRO A 186 -3.09 18.81 4.77
N ALA A 187 -3.21 17.48 4.60
CA ALA A 187 -2.30 16.71 3.74
C ALA A 187 -2.52 16.93 2.23
N PHE A 188 -3.65 17.54 1.84
CA PHE A 188 -4.12 17.61 0.46
C PHE A 188 -4.12 19.04 -0.09
N SER A 189 -3.93 19.18 -1.40
CA SER A 189 -4.13 20.47 -2.08
C SER A 189 -5.60 20.90 -2.07
N GLU A 190 -5.85 22.20 -2.24
CA GLU A 190 -7.21 22.76 -2.28
C GLU A 190 -8.06 22.17 -3.41
N LYS A 191 -7.44 21.76 -4.51
CA LYS A 191 -8.13 21.06 -5.60
C LYS A 191 -8.68 19.73 -5.11
N THR A 192 -7.83 18.91 -4.50
CA THR A 192 -8.21 17.60 -3.95
C THR A 192 -9.29 17.72 -2.88
N LYS A 193 -9.20 18.71 -1.98
CA LYS A 193 -10.21 18.92 -0.93
C LYS A 193 -11.61 19.14 -1.49
N LYS A 194 -11.74 19.75 -2.68
CA LYS A 194 -13.03 19.99 -3.35
C LYS A 194 -13.59 18.74 -4.04
N GLU A 195 -12.74 17.76 -4.35
CA GLU A 195 -13.16 16.48 -4.94
C GLU A 195 -13.56 15.47 -3.84
N VAL A 196 -12.93 15.56 -2.66
CA VAL A 196 -13.21 14.68 -1.51
C VAL A 196 -14.46 15.12 -0.74
N CYS A 197 -14.77 16.42 -0.70
CA CYS A 197 -15.95 17.01 -0.03
C CYS A 197 -17.19 17.01 -0.93
#